data_AF-A0A6B2F2L5-F1
#
_entry.id   AF-A0A6B2F2L5-F1
#
_cell.length_a   1.000
_cell.length_b   1.000
_cell.length_c   1.000
_cell.angle_alpha   90.00
_cell.angle_beta   90.00
_cell.angle_gamma   90.00
#
_symmetry.space_group_name_H-M   'P 1'
#
loop_
_entity.id
_entity.type
_entity.pdbx_description
1 polymer ?
#
loop_
_entity_poly.entity_id
_entity_poly.type
_entity_poly.pdbx_seq_one_letter_code
_entity_poly.pdbx_strand_id
1 'polypeptide(L)'
;MGNQLDRITHLSYSELPTGDPSGIEKDELRVGVAYFFSDEEEDLDERGQPDKYCVKGSSSPAQESPTRHRHHAPQLVLSETQFSAFRGQECIFSKVSGDSQTGDLSVYPASALPALCKPGDLLELLYLGPSDHPPPPPQWAVYVGNAQIIHLHQGQIRQDSLYEAAAGNVGRVVSSWYRFRPLVAELVVQNACSHLGLKSHEICWTNSESFAAWCRFGKREFKAGGELQPASGSQPQQQYYLKIHLADNKGHTVRFQSLEDLIREKRRIDASGKLRVIQELAIVDGKE
;
A
#
# COMPACT_ATOMS: atom_id res chain seq x y z
N MET A 1 59.08 13.50 49.77
CA MET A 1 58.61 14.60 48.90
C MET A 1 58.84 14.14 47.46
N GLY A 2 57.88 13.88 46.59
CA GLY A 2 56.43 13.79 46.68
C GLY A 2 55.95 12.75 45.65
N ASN A 3 54.90 12.01 45.98
CA ASN A 3 54.22 11.12 45.04
C ASN A 3 53.37 11.98 44.10
N GLN A 4 53.71 12.01 42.81
CA GLN A 4 52.89 12.64 41.79
C GLN A 4 52.12 11.53 41.07
N LEU A 5 50.95 11.21 41.62
CA LEU A 5 49.89 10.48 40.91
C LEU A 5 49.32 11.44 39.87
N ASP A 6 49.78 11.33 38.62
CA ASP A 6 49.12 12.00 37.51
C ASP A 6 47.75 11.36 37.30
N ARG A 7 46.75 12.06 37.83
CA ARG A 7 45.37 12.20 37.34
C ARG A 7 44.88 11.03 36.49
N ILE A 8 44.23 10.08 37.15
CA ILE A 8 43.19 9.25 36.52
C ILE A 8 42.20 10.24 35.90
N THR A 9 42.26 10.38 34.58
CA THR A 9 41.27 11.12 33.82
C THR A 9 39.92 10.49 34.12
N HIS A 10 39.01 11.29 34.66
CA HIS A 10 37.61 10.92 34.78
C HIS A 10 37.11 10.58 33.37
N LEU A 11 37.08 9.29 33.03
CA LEU A 11 36.30 8.84 31.89
C LEU A 11 34.84 9.09 32.24
N SER A 12 34.26 10.06 31.54
CA SER A 12 32.84 10.27 31.50
C SER A 12 32.18 8.99 30.98
N TYR A 13 31.20 8.46 31.71
CA TYR A 13 30.37 7.31 31.31
C TYR A 13 29.52 7.56 30.04
N SER A 14 29.80 8.63 29.30
CA SER A 14 29.11 9.02 28.07
C SER A 14 29.68 8.33 26.82
N GLU A 15 30.79 7.58 26.95
CA GLU A 15 31.48 6.91 25.83
C GLU A 15 31.49 5.37 25.95
N LEU A 16 30.57 4.79 26.72
CA LEU A 16 30.28 3.37 26.56
C LEU A 16 29.26 3.20 25.42
N PRO A 17 29.50 2.30 24.45
CA PRO A 17 28.51 1.97 23.43
C PRO A 17 27.27 1.42 24.14
N THR A 18 26.24 2.24 24.28
CA THR A 18 24.94 1.79 24.72
C THR A 18 24.36 0.98 23.57
N GLY A 19 24.17 -0.32 23.81
CA GLY A 19 23.53 -1.21 22.86
C GLY A 19 22.18 -0.65 22.42
N ASP A 20 21.84 -0.90 21.16
CA ASP A 20 20.60 -0.45 20.51
C ASP A 20 19.37 -0.87 21.35
N PRO A 21 18.51 0.08 21.80
CA PRO A 21 17.28 -0.24 22.54
C PRO A 21 16.24 -0.99 21.70
N SER A 22 16.51 -1.26 20.42
CA SER A 22 15.61 -1.97 19.51
C SER A 22 15.58 -3.50 19.73
N GLY A 23 16.48 -4.09 20.53
CA GLY A 23 16.43 -5.52 20.86
C GLY A 23 16.56 -6.49 19.67
N ILE A 24 17.12 -6.03 18.55
CA ILE A 24 17.33 -6.83 17.33
C ILE A 24 18.82 -7.14 17.20
N GLU A 25 19.31 -7.99 18.08
CA GLU A 25 20.62 -8.61 17.87
C GLU A 25 20.51 -9.55 16.66
N LYS A 26 21.49 -9.44 15.76
CA LYS A 26 21.63 -10.37 14.63
C LYS A 26 21.78 -11.79 15.17
N ASP A 27 20.99 -12.68 14.59
CA ASP A 27 20.86 -14.08 14.95
C ASP A 27 22.08 -14.89 14.49
N GLU A 28 23.23 -14.70 15.15
CA GLU A 28 24.36 -15.60 15.02
C GLU A 28 24.77 -16.13 16.40
N LEU A 29 24.41 -17.41 16.61
CA LEU A 29 24.86 -18.32 17.66
C LEU A 29 24.30 -18.08 19.07
N ARG A 30 22.98 -18.21 19.23
CA ARG A 30 22.37 -18.42 20.55
C ARG A 30 22.47 -19.90 20.93
N VAL A 31 23.40 -20.22 21.83
CA VAL A 31 23.46 -21.53 22.49
C VAL A 31 22.29 -21.63 23.49
N GLY A 32 21.28 -22.43 23.15
CA GLY A 32 20.13 -22.67 24.02
C GLY A 32 20.49 -23.61 25.18
N VAL A 33 20.28 -23.15 26.41
CA VAL A 33 20.30 -23.99 27.61
C VAL A 33 18.86 -24.20 28.04
N ALA A 34 18.37 -25.44 27.94
CA ALA A 34 17.05 -25.82 28.45
C ALA A 34 17.19 -26.40 29.86
N TYR A 35 16.42 -25.86 30.81
CA TYR A 35 16.21 -26.46 32.12
C TYR A 35 14.97 -27.36 32.05
N PHE A 36 15.16 -28.65 32.28
CA PHE A 36 14.06 -29.60 32.44
C PHE A 36 13.58 -29.54 33.88
N PHE A 37 12.30 -29.21 34.08
CA PHE A 37 11.61 -29.48 35.33
C PHE A 37 10.90 -30.82 35.17
N SER A 38 11.42 -31.85 35.83
CA SER A 38 10.66 -33.06 36.14
C SER A 38 9.71 -32.69 37.27
N ASP A 39 8.40 -32.74 37.02
CA ASP A 39 7.43 -32.83 38.11
C ASP A 39 7.00 -34.29 38.19
N GLU A 40 7.37 -34.88 39.32
CA GLU A 40 7.15 -36.25 39.73
C GLU A 40 5.83 -36.32 40.50
N GLU A 41 4.90 -37.12 39.96
CA GLU A 41 3.86 -37.91 40.66
C GLU A 41 2.88 -37.22 41.63
N GLU A 42 1.58 -37.29 41.31
CA GLU A 42 0.67 -38.11 42.15
C GLU A 42 -0.66 -38.44 41.41
N ASP A 43 -0.93 -39.74 41.32
CA ASP A 43 -2.13 -40.40 40.81
C ASP A 43 -3.39 -40.06 41.62
N LEU A 44 -4.57 -40.02 40.97
CA LEU A 44 -5.77 -40.69 41.47
C LEU A 44 -6.77 -40.98 40.32
N ASP A 45 -6.89 -42.27 40.01
CA ASP A 45 -7.92 -42.94 39.20
C ASP A 45 -9.35 -42.73 39.74
N GLU A 46 -10.36 -42.61 38.87
CA GLU A 46 -11.59 -43.43 38.99
C GLU A 46 -12.41 -43.53 37.68
N ARG A 47 -12.04 -44.55 36.87
CA ARG A 47 -12.90 -45.65 36.38
C ARG A 47 -14.39 -45.35 36.04
N GLY A 48 -14.79 -45.63 34.78
CA GLY A 48 -16.19 -45.93 34.47
C GLY A 48 -16.64 -46.00 33.00
N GLN A 49 -16.09 -46.89 32.18
CA GLN A 49 -16.77 -47.51 31.01
C GLN A 49 -16.84 -49.03 31.27
N PRO A 50 -17.75 -49.85 30.67
CA PRO A 50 -18.31 -49.77 29.31
C PRO A 50 -19.84 -50.05 29.24
N ASP A 51 -20.53 -49.89 28.10
CA ASP A 51 -20.83 -51.03 27.21
C ASP A 51 -21.27 -50.62 25.80
N LYS A 52 -20.85 -51.46 24.84
CA LYS A 52 -21.17 -51.42 23.41
C LYS A 52 -22.56 -52.03 23.16
N TYR A 53 -23.39 -51.41 22.30
CA TYR A 53 -24.13 -52.12 21.26
C TYR A 53 -24.42 -51.17 20.08
N CYS A 54 -24.23 -51.70 18.88
CA CYS A 54 -24.24 -51.01 17.59
C CYS A 54 -25.66 -51.00 16.97
N VAL A 55 -25.95 -50.02 16.09
CA VAL A 55 -26.49 -50.18 14.72
C VAL A 55 -27.46 -49.05 14.29
N LYS A 56 -27.00 -48.34 13.24
CA LYS A 56 -27.70 -47.63 12.13
C LYS A 56 -28.49 -46.32 12.37
N GLY A 57 -28.00 -45.29 11.68
CA GLY A 57 -28.82 -44.48 10.77
C GLY A 57 -29.24 -43.11 11.28
N SER A 58 -28.30 -42.18 11.45
CA SER A 58 -28.61 -40.78 11.70
C SER A 58 -28.47 -39.96 10.41
N SER A 59 -29.62 -39.61 9.81
CA SER A 59 -29.75 -38.48 8.92
C SER A 59 -30.25 -37.30 9.76
N SER A 60 -29.36 -36.40 10.15
CA SER A 60 -29.72 -35.09 10.72
C SER A 60 -29.42 -33.99 9.70
N PRO A 61 -30.24 -32.93 9.62
CA PRO A 61 -30.13 -31.92 8.57
C PRO A 61 -28.91 -31.03 8.81
N ALA A 62 -28.28 -30.63 7.71
CA ALA A 62 -27.14 -29.74 7.67
C ALA A 62 -27.44 -28.42 8.39
N GLN A 63 -26.54 -28.03 9.29
CA GLN A 63 -26.44 -26.67 9.81
C GLN A 63 -26.14 -25.73 8.64
N GLU A 64 -27.09 -24.87 8.29
CA GLU A 64 -26.86 -23.72 7.43
C GLU A 64 -25.95 -22.73 8.18
N SER A 65 -24.73 -22.59 7.68
CA SER A 65 -23.83 -21.51 8.05
C SER A 65 -24.41 -20.17 7.56
N PRO A 66 -24.37 -19.09 8.36
CA PRO A 66 -24.99 -17.83 7.99
C PRO A 66 -24.15 -17.18 6.87
N THR A 67 -24.64 -17.30 5.64
CA THR A 67 -24.23 -16.46 4.53
C THR A 67 -24.47 -15.02 4.92
N ARG A 68 -23.39 -14.30 5.22
CA ARG A 68 -23.40 -12.84 5.29
C ARG A 68 -23.83 -12.33 3.93
N HIS A 69 -25.11 -12.03 3.77
CA HIS A 69 -25.65 -11.24 2.67
C HIS A 69 -25.05 -9.82 2.77
N ARG A 70 -23.80 -9.67 2.30
CA ARG A 70 -23.33 -8.37 1.83
C ARG A 70 -24.26 -8.01 0.68
N HIS A 71 -25.12 -7.02 0.89
CA HIS A 71 -25.82 -6.37 -0.20
C HIS A 71 -24.77 -6.06 -1.28
N HIS A 72 -24.83 -6.78 -2.41
CA HIS A 72 -23.89 -6.60 -3.50
C HIS A 72 -24.12 -5.20 -4.05
N ALA A 73 -23.27 -4.26 -3.63
CA ALA A 73 -23.24 -2.94 -4.23
C ALA A 73 -23.01 -3.13 -5.74
N PRO A 74 -23.76 -2.43 -6.61
CA PRO A 74 -23.61 -2.58 -8.04
C PRO A 74 -22.16 -2.24 -8.43
N GLN A 75 -21.49 -3.21 -9.02
CA GLN A 75 -20.09 -3.15 -9.43
C GLN A 75 -20.03 -2.84 -10.91
N LEU A 76 -19.23 -1.85 -11.29
CA LEU A 76 -18.95 -1.55 -12.70
C LEU A 76 -17.53 -1.97 -13.03
N VAL A 77 -17.33 -2.52 -14.22
CA VAL A 77 -15.99 -2.83 -14.76
C VAL A 77 -15.70 -1.82 -15.85
N LEU A 78 -14.67 -1.01 -15.65
CA LEU A 78 -14.27 0.02 -16.61
C LEU A 78 -13.20 -0.53 -17.57
N SER A 79 -13.31 -0.18 -18.86
CA SER A 79 -12.25 -0.48 -19.84
C SER A 79 -11.10 0.52 -19.69
N GLU A 80 -10.27 0.29 -18.68
CA GLU A 80 -9.10 1.13 -18.38
C GLU A 80 -7.81 0.57 -18.95
N THR A 81 -6.80 1.44 -19.03
CA THR A 81 -5.43 1.05 -19.32
C THR A 81 -4.86 0.32 -18.11
N GLN A 82 -4.14 -0.77 -18.37
CA GLN A 82 -3.54 -1.60 -17.34
C GLN A 82 -2.03 -1.38 -17.30
N PHE A 83 -1.46 -1.37 -16.10
CA PHE A 83 -0.05 -1.07 -15.89
C PHE A 83 0.59 -1.97 -14.85
N SER A 84 1.89 -2.20 -15.05
CA SER A 84 2.80 -2.64 -13.99
C SER A 84 3.98 -1.68 -13.94
N ALA A 85 4.40 -1.27 -12.74
CA ALA A 85 5.63 -0.50 -12.57
C ALA A 85 6.68 -1.35 -11.85
N PHE A 86 7.94 -1.15 -12.23
CA PHE A 86 9.08 -1.87 -11.71
C PHE A 86 10.19 -0.93 -11.27
N ARG A 87 10.93 -1.33 -10.25
CA ARG A 87 12.21 -0.74 -9.84
C ARG A 87 13.29 -1.80 -10.04
N GLY A 88 14.10 -1.67 -11.09
CA GLY A 88 14.91 -2.79 -11.56
C GLY A 88 14.01 -3.98 -11.94
N GLN A 89 14.20 -5.12 -11.30
CA GLN A 89 13.39 -6.33 -11.50
C GLN A 89 12.19 -6.43 -10.53
N GLU A 90 12.12 -5.59 -9.51
CA GLU A 90 11.07 -5.62 -8.48
C GLU A 90 9.80 -4.95 -9.00
N CYS A 91 8.67 -5.66 -9.04
CA CYS A 91 7.37 -5.04 -9.32
C CYS A 91 6.92 -4.22 -8.10
N ILE A 92 6.82 -2.91 -8.26
CA ILE A 92 6.44 -1.97 -7.19
C ILE A 92 4.98 -1.53 -7.29
N PHE A 93 4.34 -1.68 -8.45
CA PHE A 93 2.95 -1.30 -8.69
C PHE A 93 2.27 -2.23 -9.68
N SER A 94 1.01 -2.57 -9.44
CA SER A 94 0.21 -3.43 -10.33
C SER A 94 -1.25 -2.98 -10.36
N LYS A 95 -1.70 -2.52 -11.53
CA LYS A 95 -3.10 -2.24 -11.92
C LYS A 95 -3.41 -3.11 -13.12
N VAL A 96 -3.84 -4.35 -12.88
CA VAL A 96 -4.18 -5.34 -13.92
C VAL A 96 -5.51 -6.00 -13.59
N SER A 97 -6.28 -6.37 -14.60
CA SER A 97 -7.51 -7.16 -14.42
C SER A 97 -7.15 -8.65 -14.38
N GLY A 98 -7.63 -9.39 -13.38
CA GLY A 98 -7.69 -10.86 -13.45
C GLY A 98 -6.67 -11.66 -12.65
N ASP A 99 -5.80 -11.03 -11.85
CA ASP A 99 -5.01 -11.77 -10.85
C ASP A 99 -5.83 -11.89 -9.57
N SER A 100 -6.13 -13.13 -9.13
CA SER A 100 -6.91 -13.44 -7.92
C SER A 100 -6.38 -12.82 -6.61
N GLN A 101 -5.16 -12.26 -6.62
CA GLN A 101 -4.53 -11.56 -5.49
C GLN A 101 -4.63 -10.02 -5.57
N THR A 102 -4.89 -9.45 -6.76
CA THR A 102 -4.99 -8.00 -6.99
C THR A 102 -6.41 -7.74 -7.47
N GLY A 103 -7.27 -7.24 -6.57
CA GLY A 103 -8.72 -7.13 -6.79
C GLY A 103 -9.10 -6.62 -8.19
N ASP A 104 -10.19 -7.17 -8.71
CA ASP A 104 -10.80 -6.77 -9.97
C ASP A 104 -10.85 -5.24 -10.09
N LEU A 105 -10.62 -4.70 -11.30
CA LEU A 105 -10.68 -3.26 -11.60
C LEU A 105 -12.09 -2.66 -11.43
N SER A 106 -13.00 -3.46 -10.87
CA SER A 106 -14.21 -3.10 -10.17
C SER A 106 -14.19 -1.70 -9.52
N VAL A 107 -15.20 -0.92 -9.86
CA VAL A 107 -15.50 0.36 -9.21
C VAL A 107 -16.89 0.30 -8.61
N TYR A 108 -17.07 1.05 -7.53
CA TYR A 108 -18.27 1.09 -6.71
C TYR A 108 -18.79 2.52 -6.64
N PRO A 109 -20.11 2.73 -6.55
CA PRO A 109 -20.68 4.03 -6.22
C PRO A 109 -20.04 4.59 -4.95
N ALA A 110 -19.82 5.90 -4.87
CA ALA A 110 -19.26 6.55 -3.69
C ALA A 110 -20.05 6.23 -2.40
N SER A 111 -21.35 5.99 -2.50
CA SER A 111 -22.23 5.57 -1.39
C SER A 111 -21.88 4.21 -0.79
N ALA A 112 -21.29 3.30 -1.58
CA ALA A 112 -20.92 1.95 -1.13
C ALA A 112 -19.51 1.89 -0.52
N LEU A 113 -18.64 2.85 -0.88
CA LEU A 113 -17.24 2.84 -0.46
C LEU A 113 -17.04 2.81 1.07
N PRO A 114 -17.76 3.58 1.91
CA PRO A 114 -17.55 3.56 3.36
C PRO A 114 -17.68 2.17 4.00
N ALA A 115 -18.53 1.29 3.45
CA ALA A 115 -18.72 -0.08 3.93
C ALA A 115 -17.60 -1.05 3.50
N LEU A 116 -16.79 -0.66 2.50
CA LEU A 116 -15.67 -1.43 1.96
C LEU A 116 -14.32 -1.01 2.58
N CYS A 117 -14.24 0.20 3.13
CA CYS A 117 -13.00 0.81 3.58
C CYS A 117 -12.76 0.65 5.08
N LYS A 118 -11.49 0.62 5.47
CA LYS A 118 -11.02 0.82 6.84
C LYS A 118 -10.13 2.06 6.91
N PRO A 119 -10.07 2.78 8.05
CA PRO A 119 -9.12 3.87 8.21
C PRO A 119 -7.70 3.46 7.81
N GLY A 120 -7.02 4.30 7.04
CA GLY A 120 -5.71 4.02 6.44
C GLY A 120 -5.74 3.36 5.06
N ASP A 121 -6.91 2.97 4.55
CA ASP A 121 -7.05 2.52 3.16
C ASP A 121 -6.85 3.65 2.16
N LEU A 122 -6.30 3.31 0.99
CA LEU A 122 -6.20 4.22 -0.13
C LEU A 122 -7.39 4.05 -1.06
N LEU A 123 -7.92 5.17 -1.50
CA LEU A 123 -9.00 5.24 -2.47
C LEU A 123 -8.52 5.89 -3.75
N GLU A 124 -9.02 5.38 -4.87
CA GLU A 124 -8.99 6.07 -6.15
C GLU A 124 -10.44 6.43 -6.52
N LEU A 125 -10.67 7.72 -6.70
CA LEU A 125 -11.96 8.30 -7.11
C LEU A 125 -11.86 8.67 -8.59
N LEU A 126 -12.82 8.20 -9.38
CA LEU A 126 -12.84 8.39 -10.83
C LEU A 126 -14.00 9.31 -11.19
N TYR A 127 -13.76 10.26 -12.10
CA TYR A 127 -14.82 11.10 -12.64
C TYR A 127 -15.42 10.46 -13.90
N LEU A 128 -16.73 10.19 -13.90
CA LEU A 128 -17.46 9.60 -15.03
C LEU A 128 -18.38 10.61 -15.74
N GLY A 129 -18.18 11.90 -15.52
CA GLY A 129 -19.01 12.95 -16.11
C GLY A 129 -18.90 13.06 -17.64
N PRO A 130 -19.69 13.97 -18.24
CA PRO A 130 -19.83 14.07 -19.69
C PRO A 130 -18.50 14.34 -20.42
N SER A 131 -18.34 13.74 -21.61
CA SER A 131 -17.08 13.62 -22.34
C SER A 131 -16.60 14.90 -23.07
N ASP A 132 -17.23 16.05 -22.82
CA ASP A 132 -16.96 17.29 -23.56
C ASP A 132 -15.53 17.82 -23.32
N HIS A 133 -14.89 17.37 -22.24
CA HIS A 133 -13.49 17.61 -21.92
C HIS A 133 -12.83 16.29 -21.48
N PRO A 134 -11.50 16.14 -21.66
CA PRO A 134 -10.79 15.00 -21.10
C PRO A 134 -11.05 14.93 -19.59
N PRO A 135 -11.36 13.74 -19.05
CA PRO A 135 -11.64 13.62 -17.62
C PRO A 135 -10.39 14.03 -16.82
N PRO A 136 -10.58 14.62 -15.62
CA PRO A 136 -9.45 14.85 -14.73
C PRO A 136 -8.79 13.50 -14.38
N PRO A 137 -7.47 13.50 -14.10
CA PRO A 137 -6.80 12.29 -13.67
C PRO A 137 -7.43 11.76 -12.37
N PRO A 138 -7.45 10.43 -12.16
CA PRO A 138 -8.04 9.84 -10.95
C PRO A 138 -7.48 10.46 -9.68
N GLN A 139 -8.38 10.76 -8.75
CA GLN A 139 -8.03 11.42 -7.49
C GLN A 139 -7.77 10.37 -6.42
N TRP A 140 -6.57 10.41 -5.84
CA TRP A 140 -6.19 9.49 -4.78
C TRP A 140 -6.39 10.13 -3.40
N ALA A 141 -6.78 9.32 -2.43
CA ALA A 141 -7.06 9.79 -1.07
C ALA A 141 -6.78 8.72 -0.02
N VAL A 142 -6.55 9.17 1.22
CA VAL A 142 -6.51 8.31 2.41
C VAL A 142 -7.89 8.34 3.07
N TYR A 143 -8.51 7.19 3.27
CA TYR A 143 -9.74 7.08 4.05
C TYR A 143 -9.42 7.18 5.55
N VAL A 144 -10.09 8.07 6.27
CA VAL A 144 -9.84 8.29 7.72
C VAL A 144 -11.00 7.85 8.62
N GLY A 145 -12.05 7.26 8.04
CA GLY A 145 -13.24 6.81 8.76
C GLY A 145 -14.43 7.76 8.59
N ASN A 146 -15.63 7.30 8.98
CA ASN A 146 -16.86 8.10 8.97
C ASN A 146 -17.17 8.80 7.62
N ALA A 147 -16.91 8.12 6.49
CA ALA A 147 -17.04 8.70 5.16
C ALA A 147 -16.22 9.99 4.94
N GLN A 148 -15.10 10.14 5.65
CA GLN A 148 -14.13 11.24 5.50
C GLN A 148 -12.87 10.74 4.81
N ILE A 149 -12.28 11.61 3.99
CA ILE A 149 -11.01 11.36 3.32
C ILE A 149 -10.06 12.53 3.52
N ILE A 150 -8.76 12.24 3.44
CA ILE A 150 -7.72 13.27 3.32
C ILE A 150 -7.02 13.10 1.97
N HIS A 151 -6.89 14.19 1.22
CA HIS A 151 -6.28 14.18 -0.10
C HIS A 151 -5.57 15.48 -0.44
N LEU A 152 -4.65 15.42 -1.41
CA LEU A 152 -4.07 16.60 -2.04
C LEU A 152 -4.98 17.02 -3.21
N HIS A 153 -5.68 18.13 -3.07
CA HIS A 153 -6.61 18.63 -4.07
C HIS A 153 -6.36 20.12 -4.32
N GLN A 154 -6.21 20.50 -5.59
CA GLN A 154 -5.98 21.88 -6.03
C GLN A 154 -4.84 22.58 -5.26
N GLY A 155 -3.76 21.85 -4.98
CA GLY A 155 -2.58 22.38 -4.27
C GLY A 155 -2.78 22.58 -2.76
N GLN A 156 -3.79 21.95 -2.17
CA GLN A 156 -4.00 21.95 -0.72
C GLN A 156 -4.24 20.53 -0.20
N ILE A 157 -3.69 20.22 0.97
CA ILE A 157 -4.04 18.99 1.69
C ILE A 157 -5.27 19.27 2.55
N ARG A 158 -6.37 18.59 2.24
CA ARG A 158 -7.69 18.84 2.82
C ARG A 158 -8.32 17.57 3.35
N GLN A 159 -9.18 17.73 4.36
CA GLN A 159 -10.13 16.72 4.75
C GLN A 159 -11.49 17.12 4.19
N ASP A 160 -12.08 16.25 3.38
CA ASP A 160 -13.37 16.49 2.75
C ASP A 160 -14.26 15.23 2.92
N SER A 161 -15.58 15.42 2.79
CA SER A 161 -16.51 14.28 2.75
C SER A 161 -16.23 13.44 1.50
N LEU A 162 -16.20 12.12 1.65
CA LEU A 162 -16.07 11.19 0.52
C LEU A 162 -17.15 11.43 -0.54
N TYR A 163 -18.37 11.76 -0.13
CA TYR A 163 -19.49 11.97 -1.05
C TYR A 163 -19.33 13.26 -1.87
N GLU A 164 -18.85 14.32 -1.23
CA GLU A 164 -18.59 15.61 -1.89
C GLU A 164 -17.38 15.51 -2.81
N ALA A 165 -16.28 14.92 -2.34
CA ALA A 165 -15.06 14.76 -3.11
C ALA A 165 -15.22 13.82 -4.32
N ALA A 166 -16.05 12.77 -4.17
CA ALA A 166 -16.41 11.92 -5.30
C ALA A 166 -17.44 12.58 -6.23
N ALA A 167 -18.14 13.62 -5.80
CA ALA A 167 -19.17 14.34 -6.56
C ALA A 167 -20.19 13.41 -7.26
N GLY A 168 -20.65 12.37 -6.56
CA GLY A 168 -21.60 11.38 -7.09
C GLY A 168 -21.00 10.35 -8.07
N ASN A 169 -19.68 10.35 -8.25
CA ASN A 169 -19.00 9.38 -9.10
C ASN A 169 -18.70 8.05 -8.38
N VAL A 170 -17.84 7.25 -8.99
CA VAL A 170 -17.41 5.93 -8.52
C VAL A 170 -15.99 5.99 -7.98
N GLY A 171 -15.63 5.00 -7.17
CA GLY A 171 -14.26 4.81 -6.74
C GLY A 171 -13.98 3.36 -6.38
N ARG A 172 -12.76 3.11 -5.92
CA ARG A 172 -12.32 1.79 -5.48
C ARG A 172 -11.23 1.88 -4.43
N VAL A 173 -11.06 0.81 -3.66
CA VAL A 173 -9.95 0.64 -2.72
C VAL A 173 -8.72 0.17 -3.50
N VAL A 174 -7.65 0.94 -3.43
CA VAL A 174 -6.38 0.71 -4.17
C VAL A 174 -5.19 0.46 -3.24
N SER A 175 -5.49 0.15 -1.97
CA SER A 175 -4.52 -0.14 -0.90
C SER A 175 -3.44 -1.18 -1.24
N SER A 176 -3.70 -2.08 -2.20
CA SER A 176 -2.83 -3.19 -2.59
C SER A 176 -2.09 -2.99 -3.91
N TRP A 177 -2.33 -1.89 -4.63
CA TRP A 177 -1.72 -1.69 -5.95
C TRP A 177 -0.21 -1.48 -5.87
N TYR A 178 0.24 -0.72 -4.87
CA TYR A 178 1.65 -0.62 -4.53
C TYR A 178 2.10 -1.80 -3.68
N ARG A 179 3.25 -2.39 -4.01
CA ARG A 179 3.78 -3.61 -3.39
C ARG A 179 4.82 -3.33 -2.29
N PHE A 180 4.85 -2.10 -1.77
CA PHE A 180 5.67 -1.75 -0.61
C PHE A 180 5.03 -2.26 0.67
N ARG A 181 5.85 -2.51 1.71
CA ARG A 181 5.34 -2.83 3.04
C ARG A 181 4.54 -1.64 3.58
N PRO A 182 3.24 -1.80 3.88
CA PRO A 182 2.43 -0.70 4.42
C PRO A 182 2.78 -0.43 5.88
N LEU A 183 2.59 0.83 6.29
CA LEU A 183 2.57 1.23 7.69
C LEU A 183 1.26 0.74 8.35
N VAL A 184 1.26 0.70 9.68
CA VAL A 184 0.02 0.42 10.45
C VAL A 184 -1.01 1.53 10.21
N ALA A 185 -2.29 1.17 10.24
CA ALA A 185 -3.41 2.05 9.86
C ALA A 185 -3.38 3.39 10.62
N GLU A 186 -3.08 3.35 11.92
CA GLU A 186 -3.00 4.51 12.79
C GLU A 186 -1.94 5.50 12.30
N LEU A 187 -0.77 4.99 11.88
CA LEU A 187 0.32 5.82 11.37
C LEU A 187 0.00 6.38 9.98
N VAL A 188 -0.73 5.64 9.14
CA VAL A 188 -1.20 6.15 7.84
C VAL A 188 -2.14 7.34 8.04
N VAL A 189 -3.11 7.21 8.95
CA VAL A 189 -4.04 8.29 9.30
C VAL A 189 -3.28 9.46 9.93
N GLN A 190 -2.36 9.22 10.86
CA GLN A 190 -1.54 10.26 11.48
C GLN A 190 -0.69 11.02 10.44
N ASN A 191 -0.09 10.32 9.47
CA ASN A 191 0.67 10.94 8.39
C ASN A 191 -0.22 11.88 7.56
N ALA A 192 -1.46 11.47 7.25
CA ALA A 192 -2.40 12.29 6.50
C ALA A 192 -2.87 13.50 7.32
N CYS A 193 -3.28 13.29 8.57
CA CYS A 193 -3.78 14.35 9.45
C CYS A 193 -2.73 15.41 9.77
N SER A 194 -1.46 15.03 9.96
CA SER A 194 -0.38 15.97 10.32
C SER A 194 -0.04 16.99 9.24
N HIS A 195 -0.52 16.78 8.00
CA HIS A 195 -0.28 17.68 6.87
C HIS A 195 -1.52 18.46 6.43
N LEU A 196 -2.62 18.38 7.17
CA LEU A 196 -3.85 19.12 6.87
C LEU A 196 -3.59 20.64 6.85
N GLY A 197 -4.14 21.30 5.83
CA GLY A 197 -4.09 22.74 5.69
C GLY A 197 -2.87 23.26 4.91
N LEU A 198 -1.82 22.46 4.73
CA LEU A 198 -0.65 22.84 3.91
C LEU A 198 -1.09 23.19 2.48
N LYS A 199 -0.47 24.22 1.91
CA LYS A 199 -0.75 24.73 0.55
C LYS A 199 0.46 24.61 -0.37
N SER A 200 0.28 24.83 -1.67
CA SER A 200 1.23 24.51 -2.75
C SER A 200 2.73 24.74 -2.46
N HIS A 201 3.10 25.83 -1.80
CA HIS A 201 4.50 26.17 -1.50
C HIS A 201 5.10 25.36 -0.35
N GLU A 202 4.28 24.75 0.50
CA GLU A 202 4.65 23.94 1.67
C GLU A 202 4.62 22.44 1.36
N ILE A 203 4.06 22.07 0.19
CA ILE A 203 3.78 20.68 -0.19
C ILE A 203 4.94 20.15 -1.04
N CYS A 204 5.45 18.98 -0.66
CA CYS A 204 6.50 18.27 -1.41
C CYS A 204 5.97 17.14 -2.31
N TRP A 205 4.65 16.96 -2.43
CA TRP A 205 4.03 15.99 -3.35
C TRP A 205 3.44 16.72 -4.55
N THR A 206 3.72 16.24 -5.76
CA THR A 206 3.24 16.88 -7.00
C THR A 206 1.84 16.46 -7.41
N ASN A 207 1.29 15.41 -6.81
CA ASN A 207 -0.01 14.84 -7.14
C ASN A 207 -0.60 14.05 -5.97
N SER A 208 -1.91 13.77 -6.05
CA SER A 208 -2.66 13.10 -4.98
C SER A 208 -2.23 11.66 -4.72
N GLU A 209 -1.80 10.95 -5.75
CA GLU A 209 -1.32 9.56 -5.62
C GLU A 209 -0.01 9.51 -4.84
N SER A 210 0.96 10.36 -5.18
CA SER A 210 2.22 10.48 -4.45
C SER A 210 1.99 10.80 -2.97
N PHE A 211 1.07 11.71 -2.65
CA PHE A 211 0.72 12.03 -1.25
C PHE A 211 0.11 10.82 -0.53
N ALA A 212 -0.95 10.22 -1.10
CA ALA A 212 -1.65 9.10 -0.48
C ALA A 212 -0.74 7.87 -0.30
N ALA A 213 0.07 7.56 -1.32
CA ALA A 213 1.04 6.48 -1.25
C ALA A 213 2.15 6.77 -0.21
N TRP A 214 2.63 8.01 -0.11
CA TRP A 214 3.56 8.39 0.96
C TRP A 214 2.96 8.19 2.35
N CYS A 215 1.71 8.61 2.57
CA CYS A 215 1.03 8.40 3.85
C CYS A 215 1.01 6.91 4.23
N ARG A 216 0.75 6.02 3.26
CA ARG A 216 0.65 4.57 3.50
C ARG A 216 1.98 3.85 3.64
N PHE A 217 3.02 4.26 2.91
CA PHE A 217 4.26 3.49 2.79
C PHE A 217 5.49 4.20 3.39
N GLY A 218 5.41 5.50 3.67
CA GLY A 218 6.50 6.30 4.25
C GLY A 218 7.75 6.44 3.37
N LYS A 219 7.68 6.04 2.10
CA LYS A 219 8.82 6.02 1.15
C LYS A 219 9.14 7.42 0.64
N ARG A 220 10.39 7.85 0.79
CA ARG A 220 10.84 9.21 0.41
C ARG A 220 10.73 9.47 -1.08
N GLU A 221 10.77 8.43 -1.90
CA GLU A 221 10.66 8.43 -3.35
C GLU A 221 9.33 9.00 -3.86
N PHE A 222 8.30 9.02 -3.02
CA PHE A 222 7.02 9.68 -3.33
C PHE A 222 7.08 11.21 -3.19
N LYS A 223 8.06 11.77 -2.49
CA LYS A 223 8.26 13.21 -2.36
C LYS A 223 9.09 13.73 -3.53
N ALA A 224 8.75 14.91 -4.04
CA ALA A 224 9.51 15.62 -5.06
C ALA A 224 10.95 15.83 -4.60
N GLY A 225 11.92 15.43 -5.43
CA GLY A 225 13.35 15.47 -5.09
C GLY A 225 13.75 14.55 -3.93
N GLY A 226 12.88 13.62 -3.50
CA GLY A 226 13.14 12.72 -2.40
C GLY A 226 14.14 11.62 -2.73
N GLU A 227 14.37 11.32 -4.00
CA GLU A 227 15.33 10.30 -4.44
C GLU A 227 16.77 10.83 -4.42
N LEU A 228 17.67 10.03 -3.85
CA LEU A 228 19.09 10.38 -3.84
C LEU A 228 19.68 10.11 -5.22
N GLN A 229 20.29 11.13 -5.82
CA GLN A 229 21.14 10.90 -6.98
C GLN A 229 22.37 10.10 -6.54
N PRO A 230 22.78 9.06 -7.28
CA PRO A 230 24.01 8.36 -6.96
C PRO A 230 25.17 9.34 -7.02
N ALA A 231 26.03 9.32 -6.00
CA ALA A 231 27.31 10.00 -6.07
C ALA A 231 28.06 9.48 -7.30
N SER A 232 28.66 10.40 -8.05
CA SER A 232 29.33 10.11 -9.32
C SER A 232 30.28 8.90 -9.15
N GLY A 233 29.92 7.76 -9.75
CA GLY A 233 30.82 6.62 -9.95
C GLY A 233 30.59 5.31 -9.18
N SER A 234 29.57 5.13 -8.31
CA SER A 234 29.53 3.91 -7.48
C SER A 234 28.27 3.05 -7.46
N GLN A 235 27.16 3.40 -8.13
CA GLN A 235 26.04 2.46 -8.33
C GLN A 235 25.34 2.67 -9.69
N PRO A 236 24.81 1.61 -10.32
CA PRO A 236 23.92 1.77 -11.46
C PRO A 236 22.73 2.65 -11.04
N GLN A 237 22.43 3.68 -11.83
CA GLN A 237 21.25 4.52 -11.62
C GLN A 237 20.02 3.63 -11.43
N GLN A 238 19.27 3.86 -10.35
CA GLN A 238 18.08 3.10 -10.05
C GLN A 238 17.03 3.42 -11.13
N GLN A 239 16.78 2.46 -12.02
CA GLN A 239 15.88 2.66 -13.16
C GLN A 239 14.48 2.16 -12.81
N TYR A 240 13.50 2.98 -13.15
CA TYR A 240 12.10 2.64 -13.08
C TYR A 240 11.57 2.28 -14.45
N TYR A 241 10.67 1.31 -14.51
CA TYR A 241 10.05 0.88 -15.77
C TYR A 241 8.53 0.86 -15.61
N LEU A 242 7.83 1.50 -16.54
CA LEU A 242 6.37 1.41 -16.66
C LEU A 242 6.04 0.49 -17.83
N LYS A 243 5.42 -0.65 -17.55
CA LYS A 243 4.87 -1.56 -18.56
C LYS A 243 3.39 -1.27 -18.72
N ILE A 244 3.00 -0.78 -19.90
CA ILE A 244 1.62 -0.58 -20.34
C ILE A 244 1.16 -1.88 -21.02
N HIS A 245 0.13 -2.51 -20.49
CA HIS A 245 -0.41 -3.75 -21.06
C HIS A 245 -1.45 -3.42 -22.13
N LEU A 246 -1.22 -3.91 -23.34
CA LEU A 246 -2.09 -3.77 -24.50
C LEU A 246 -2.82 -5.10 -24.76
N ALA A 247 -3.72 -5.12 -25.76
CA ALA A 247 -4.33 -6.38 -26.20
C ALA A 247 -3.28 -7.38 -26.75
N ASP A 248 -3.65 -8.66 -26.77
CA ASP A 248 -2.86 -9.75 -27.38
C ASP A 248 -1.46 -9.98 -26.79
N ASN A 249 -1.31 -9.82 -25.47
CA ASN A 249 -0.04 -9.97 -24.73
C ASN A 249 1.09 -9.03 -25.18
N LYS A 250 0.77 -8.01 -25.99
CA LYS A 250 1.71 -6.94 -26.31
C LYS A 250 1.77 -5.97 -25.13
N GLY A 251 2.95 -5.45 -24.86
CA GLY A 251 3.14 -4.43 -23.84
C GLY A 251 4.21 -3.45 -24.26
N HIS A 252 3.96 -2.17 -24.00
CA HIS A 252 4.92 -1.11 -24.24
C HIS A 252 5.62 -0.77 -22.92
N THR A 253 6.95 -0.71 -22.91
CA THR A 253 7.72 -0.45 -21.69
C THR A 253 8.52 0.83 -21.82
N VAL A 254 8.30 1.77 -20.90
CA VAL A 254 9.00 3.06 -20.85
C VAL A 254 9.90 3.10 -19.62
N ARG A 255 11.10 3.68 -19.77
CA ARG A 255 12.09 3.81 -18.69
C ARG A 255 12.12 5.23 -18.13
N PHE A 256 12.25 5.32 -16.81
CA PHE A 256 12.35 6.57 -16.06
C PHE A 256 13.56 6.55 -15.11
N GLN A 257 14.12 7.72 -14.86
CA GLN A 257 15.18 7.95 -13.87
C GLN A 257 14.63 8.10 -12.45
N SER A 258 13.33 8.41 -12.31
CA SER A 258 12.70 8.68 -11.02
C SER A 258 11.31 8.06 -10.90
N LEU A 259 10.89 7.76 -9.67
CA LEU A 259 9.51 7.33 -9.40
C LEU A 259 8.51 8.44 -9.69
N GLU A 260 8.91 9.70 -9.47
CA GLU A 260 8.06 10.87 -9.74
C GLU A 260 7.68 10.95 -11.22
N ASP A 261 8.64 10.83 -12.13
CA ASP A 261 8.39 10.90 -13.56
C ASP A 261 7.55 9.70 -14.04
N LEU A 262 7.78 8.51 -13.47
CA LEU A 262 6.95 7.34 -13.74
C LEU A 262 5.49 7.56 -13.33
N ILE A 263 5.24 8.10 -12.13
CA ILE A 263 3.88 8.37 -11.65
C ILE A 263 3.23 9.44 -12.52
N ARG A 264 3.96 10.50 -12.87
CA ARG A 264 3.48 11.57 -13.76
C ARG A 264 3.02 11.02 -15.10
N GLU A 265 3.82 10.16 -15.73
CA GLU A 265 3.47 9.56 -17.01
C GLU A 265 2.29 8.59 -16.88
N LYS A 266 2.27 7.73 -15.87
CA LYS A 266 1.12 6.84 -15.61
C LYS A 266 -0.19 7.64 -15.50
N ARG A 267 -0.18 8.75 -14.74
CA ARG A 267 -1.36 9.61 -14.57
C ARG A 267 -1.76 10.33 -15.86
N ARG A 268 -0.79 10.73 -16.71
CA ARG A 268 -1.06 11.27 -18.05
C ARG A 268 -1.80 10.23 -18.90
N ILE A 269 -1.33 8.99 -18.89
CA ILE A 269 -1.92 7.89 -19.66
C ILE A 269 -3.33 7.55 -19.16
N ASP A 270 -3.53 7.50 -17.84
CA ASP A 270 -4.87 7.31 -17.25
C ASP A 270 -5.86 8.40 -17.70
N ALA A 271 -5.42 9.66 -17.76
CA ALA A 271 -6.27 10.78 -18.21
C ALA A 271 -6.57 10.77 -19.72
N SER A 272 -5.65 10.25 -20.55
CA SER A 272 -5.85 10.14 -22.01
C SER A 272 -6.91 9.11 -22.40
N GLY A 273 -7.14 8.09 -21.55
CA GLY A 273 -8.07 7.00 -21.83
C GLY A 273 -7.52 5.95 -22.80
N LYS A 274 -7.91 4.69 -22.58
CA LYS A 274 -7.31 3.50 -23.21
C LYS A 274 -7.21 3.55 -24.74
N LEU A 275 -8.27 3.99 -25.43
CA LEU A 275 -8.30 4.01 -26.90
C LEU A 275 -7.27 4.98 -27.49
N ARG A 276 -7.12 6.17 -26.90
CA ARG A 276 -6.14 7.16 -27.37
C ARG A 276 -4.72 6.68 -27.14
N VAL A 277 -4.48 6.03 -26.01
CA VAL A 277 -3.17 5.43 -25.68
C VAL A 277 -2.78 4.37 -26.69
N ILE A 278 -3.70 3.48 -27.06
CA ILE A 278 -3.44 2.46 -28.09
C ILE A 278 -3.07 3.12 -29.43
N GLN A 279 -3.77 4.19 -29.82
CA GLN A 279 -3.47 4.93 -31.06
C GLN A 279 -2.11 5.64 -31.00
N GLU A 280 -1.78 6.30 -29.90
CA GLU A 280 -0.49 6.99 -29.69
C GLU A 280 0.69 6.01 -29.82
N LEU A 281 0.58 4.84 -29.17
CA LEU A 281 1.65 3.83 -29.18
C LEU A 281 1.82 3.18 -30.56
N ALA A 282 0.73 2.92 -31.29
CA ALA A 282 0.79 2.38 -32.64
C ALA A 282 1.52 3.31 -33.63
N ILE A 283 1.45 4.63 -33.43
CA ILE A 283 2.15 5.61 -34.27
C ILE A 283 3.65 5.65 -33.95
N VAL A 284 4.03 5.45 -32.68
CA VAL A 284 5.43 5.41 -32.25
C VAL A 284 6.13 4.17 -32.81
N ASP A 285 5.49 3.00 -32.69
CA ASP A 285 6.03 1.73 -33.19
C ASP A 285 6.14 1.68 -34.73
N GLY A 286 5.35 2.49 -35.45
CA GLY A 286 5.39 2.59 -36.92
C GLY A 286 6.41 3.59 -37.48
N LYS A 287 7.18 4.27 -36.62
CA LYS A 287 8.21 5.26 -37.00
C LYS A 287 9.64 4.75 -36.80
N GLU A 288 9.82 3.50 -36.40
CA GLU A 288 11.12 2.81 -36.35
C GLU A 288 11.42 2.03 -37.63
#